data_AF-A0A9Q3CZ70-F1
#
_entry.id   AF-A0A9Q3CZ70-F1
#
_cell.length_a   1.000
_cell.length_b   1.000
_cell.length_c   1.000
_cell.angle_alpha   90.00
_cell.angle_beta   90.00
_cell.angle_gamma   90.00
#
_symmetry.space_group_name_H-M   'P 1'
#
loop_
_entity.id
_entity.type
_entity.pdbx_description
1 polymer ?
#
loop_
_entity_poly.entity_id
_entity_poly.type
_entity_poly.pdbx_seq_one_letter_code
_entity_poly.pdbx_strand_id
1 'polypeptide(L)'
;MYGIDIYNSKNRHIYIGTNKEKKFSLDIYQISTQDPLEELLNEFREGQFSTTLTSKIRGHDIELYLDVRRPYPPMLRRPPYPAILETRKEIEKHINELLDMDIIRKIGQNEIVEITTPILITWHDGKSRLCRDFRALNNYKKADRYPITRIPHSLDKLAKSKHITIMDSMKASARMELNQTP
;
A
#
# COMPACT_ATOMS: atom_id res chain seq x y z
N MET A 1 13.80 -8.67 -24.75
CA MET A 1 13.46 -8.79 -23.31
C MET A 1 13.67 -7.42 -22.70
N TYR A 2 12.59 -6.74 -22.32
CA TYR A 2 12.63 -5.40 -21.74
C TYR A 2 12.71 -5.51 -20.21
N GLY A 3 13.35 -4.58 -19.52
CA GLY A 3 13.44 -4.58 -18.06
C GLY A 3 13.47 -3.15 -17.50
N ILE A 4 12.84 -2.93 -16.35
CA ILE A 4 12.85 -1.63 -15.65
C ILE A 4 13.68 -1.79 -14.37
N ASP A 5 14.64 -0.90 -14.16
CA ASP A 5 15.39 -0.84 -12.91
C ASP A 5 14.53 -0.22 -11.81
N ILE A 6 14.10 -1.03 -10.84
CA ILE A 6 13.26 -0.61 -9.72
C ILE A 6 14.04 -0.45 -8.41
N TYR A 7 15.36 -0.71 -8.41
CA TYR A 7 16.17 -0.71 -7.18
C TYR A 7 16.66 0.69 -6.78
N ASN A 8 16.68 1.65 -7.70
CA ASN A 8 17.11 3.02 -7.43
C ASN A 8 15.97 4.01 -7.66
N SER A 9 15.41 4.56 -6.58
CA SER A 9 14.27 5.49 -6.64
C SER A 9 14.60 6.83 -7.30
N LYS A 10 15.89 7.22 -7.30
CA LYS A 10 16.33 8.52 -7.84
C LYS A 10 16.63 8.46 -9.34
N ASN A 11 17.09 7.32 -9.86
CA ASN A 11 17.45 7.13 -11.27
C ASN A 11 16.80 5.86 -11.82
N ARG A 12 15.54 5.95 -12.27
CA ARG A 12 14.84 4.85 -12.93
C ARG A 12 15.37 4.73 -14.37
N HIS A 13 15.99 3.59 -14.69
CA HIS A 13 16.46 3.28 -16.04
C HIS A 13 15.57 2.21 -16.67
N ILE A 14 15.28 2.34 -17.96
CA ILE A 14 14.67 1.28 -18.77
C ILE A 14 15.77 0.63 -19.60
N TYR A 15 15.80 -0.70 -19.61
CA TYR A 15 16.68 -1.53 -20.44
C TYR A 15 15.88 -2.17 -21.57
N ILE A 16 16.42 -2.12 -22.79
CA ILE A 16 15.86 -2.79 -23.97
C ILE A 16 16.82 -3.91 -24.39
N GLY A 17 16.41 -5.17 -24.20
CA GLY A 17 17.20 -6.35 -24.55
C GLY A 17 17.95 -6.98 -23.37
N THR A 18 18.74 -8.02 -23.64
CA THR A 18 19.62 -8.68 -22.64
C THR A 18 20.82 -7.83 -22.24
N ASN A 19 21.05 -6.71 -22.93
CA ASN A 19 22.21 -5.86 -22.72
C ASN A 19 21.89 -4.74 -21.70
N LYS A 20 22.37 -4.92 -20.47
CA LYS A 20 22.22 -3.97 -19.33
C LYS A 20 22.96 -2.65 -19.52
N GLU A 21 23.71 -2.48 -20.61
CA GLU A 21 24.49 -1.27 -20.88
C GLU A 21 23.68 -0.19 -21.61
N LYS A 22 22.64 -0.56 -22.37
CA LYS A 22 21.72 0.41 -23.01
C LYS A 22 20.68 0.89 -22.01
N LYS A 23 21.09 1.86 -21.18
CA LYS A 23 20.24 2.58 -20.24
C LYS A 23 19.58 3.75 -20.95
N PHE A 24 18.26 3.77 -20.98
CA PHE A 24 17.51 4.97 -21.33
C PHE A 24 17.18 5.72 -20.03
N SER A 25 17.60 7.00 -19.93
CA SER A 25 17.13 7.90 -18.89
C SER A 25 15.69 8.28 -19.17
N LEU A 26 14.83 8.21 -18.16
CA LEU A 26 13.61 9.00 -18.20
C LEU A 26 14.01 10.43 -17.86
N ASP A 27 14.02 11.30 -18.86
CA ASP A 27 14.07 12.73 -18.60
C ASP A 27 12.71 13.11 -18.01
N ILE A 28 12.71 13.45 -16.72
CA ILE A 28 11.52 13.97 -16.05
C ILE A 28 11.26 15.35 -16.66
N TYR A 29 10.23 15.45 -17.49
CA TYR A 29 9.77 16.74 -17.99
C TYR A 29 9.42 17.63 -16.78
N GLN A 30 10.17 18.71 -16.60
CA GLN A 30 9.77 19.78 -15.70
C GLN A 30 8.66 20.56 -16.38
N ILE A 31 7.44 20.42 -15.86
CA ILE A 31 6.27 21.15 -16.33
C ILE A 31 6.54 22.64 -16.14
N SER A 32 6.45 23.41 -17.22
CA SER A 32 6.53 24.88 -17.19
C SER A 32 5.13 25.46 -17.04
N THR A 33 5.04 26.68 -16.49
CA THR A 33 3.79 27.37 -16.10
C THR A 33 2.75 27.62 -17.21
N GLN A 34 3.03 27.23 -18.46
CA GLN A 34 2.17 27.40 -19.63
C GLN A 34 1.86 26.08 -20.36
N ASP A 35 2.18 24.95 -19.73
CA ASP A 35 1.97 23.63 -20.32
C ASP A 35 0.49 23.20 -20.15
N PRO A 36 -0.21 22.73 -21.20
CA PRO A 36 -1.57 22.19 -21.09
C PRO A 36 -1.72 21.08 -20.04
N LEU A 37 -0.62 20.42 -19.69
CA LEU A 37 -0.56 19.45 -18.59
C LEU A 37 -0.80 20.08 -17.21
N GLU A 38 -0.39 21.33 -17.00
CA GLU A 38 -0.61 22.02 -15.72
C GLU A 38 -2.09 22.38 -15.53
N GLU A 39 -2.78 22.75 -16.62
CA GLU A 39 -4.22 22.98 -16.61
C GLU A 39 -4.97 21.68 -16.29
N LEU A 40 -4.60 20.57 -16.93
CA LEU A 40 -5.15 19.24 -16.66
C LEU A 40 -4.88 18.77 -15.22
N LEU A 41 -3.66 18.96 -14.72
CA LEU A 41 -3.32 18.61 -13.34
C LEU A 41 -4.09 19.47 -12.34
N ASN A 42 -4.30 20.75 -12.62
CA ASN A 42 -5.11 21.64 -11.79
C ASN A 42 -6.60 21.26 -11.83
N GLU A 43 -7.14 20.84 -12.99
CA GLU A 43 -8.51 20.31 -13.11
C GLU A 43 -8.74 19.11 -12.19
N PHE A 44 -7.80 18.15 -12.17
CA PHE A 44 -7.91 16.92 -11.37
C PHE A 44 -7.25 17.01 -9.99
N ARG A 45 -6.72 18.18 -9.62
CA ARG A 45 -6.05 18.42 -8.33
C ARG A 45 -7.00 18.22 -7.16
N GLU A 46 -8.25 18.62 -7.34
CA GLU A 46 -9.29 18.49 -6.33
C GLU A 46 -9.90 17.08 -6.40
N GLY A 47 -9.41 16.19 -5.53
CA GLY A 47 -10.03 14.89 -5.25
C GLY A 47 -9.37 13.66 -5.90
N GLN A 48 -8.61 13.81 -6.99
CA GLN A 48 -7.93 12.68 -7.64
C GLN A 48 -6.41 12.68 -7.39
N PHE A 49 -5.77 13.84 -7.49
CA PHE A 49 -4.34 14.02 -7.20
C PHE A 49 -4.14 14.73 -5.86
N SER A 50 -4.22 13.98 -4.76
CA SER A 50 -3.97 14.53 -3.42
C SER A 50 -2.62 14.10 -2.85
N THR A 51 -1.89 15.07 -2.29
CA THR A 51 -0.70 14.84 -1.46
C THR A 51 -1.06 14.29 -0.08
N THR A 52 -2.33 14.37 0.30
CA THR A 52 -2.87 13.95 1.59
C THR A 52 -3.86 12.80 1.36
N LEU A 53 -4.04 11.94 2.37
CA LEU A 53 -4.96 10.82 2.24
C LEU A 53 -6.42 11.32 2.18
N THR A 54 -6.96 11.47 0.98
CA THR A 54 -8.39 11.74 0.77
C THR A 54 -9.23 10.49 1.03
N SER A 55 -10.51 10.73 1.36
CA SER A 55 -11.60 9.82 1.74
C SER A 55 -11.55 8.38 1.19
N LYS A 56 -12.11 7.44 1.98
CA LYS A 56 -12.33 6.03 1.62
C LYS A 56 -12.97 5.89 0.23
N ILE A 57 -12.48 4.93 -0.55
CA ILE A 57 -13.05 4.57 -1.86
C ILE A 57 -14.33 3.77 -1.58
N ARG A 58 -15.47 4.29 -2.02
CA ARG A 58 -16.77 3.62 -1.89
C ARG A 58 -17.02 2.69 -3.07
N GLY A 59 -17.57 1.51 -2.82
CA GLY A 59 -18.03 0.56 -3.86
C GLY A 59 -16.99 -0.45 -4.35
N HIS A 60 -15.81 -0.48 -3.74
CA HIS A 60 -14.77 -1.48 -4.02
C HIS A 60 -14.29 -2.10 -2.71
N ASP A 61 -15.17 -2.91 -2.12
CA ASP A 61 -14.91 -3.56 -0.84
C ASP A 61 -14.07 -4.82 -1.04
N ILE A 62 -13.14 -5.07 -0.12
CA ILE A 62 -12.39 -6.32 -0.06
C ILE A 62 -13.03 -7.21 0.99
N GLU A 63 -13.46 -8.39 0.57
CA GLU A 63 -13.92 -9.44 1.47
C GLU A 63 -12.75 -10.29 1.96
N LEU A 64 -12.60 -10.39 3.28
CA LEU A 64 -11.63 -11.28 3.90
C LEU A 64 -12.29 -12.63 4.20
N TYR A 65 -11.72 -13.69 3.62
CA TYR A 65 -12.13 -15.08 3.85
C TYR A 65 -11.11 -15.82 4.73
N LEU A 66 -11.61 -16.40 5.82
CA LEU A 66 -10.84 -17.27 6.71
C LEU A 66 -11.26 -18.74 6.48
N ASP A 67 -10.28 -19.64 6.45
CA ASP A 67 -10.49 -21.09 6.32
C ASP A 67 -10.94 -21.76 7.63
N VAL A 68 -11.04 -20.97 8.70
CA VAL A 68 -11.47 -21.41 10.04
C VAL A 68 -12.77 -20.72 10.44
N ARG A 69 -13.61 -21.44 11.18
CA ARG A 69 -14.87 -20.93 11.73
C ARG A 69 -14.73 -20.67 13.23
N ARG A 70 -15.67 -19.91 13.78
CA ARG A 70 -15.78 -19.72 15.23
C ARG A 70 -16.10 -21.06 15.93
N PRO A 71 -15.53 -21.34 17.11
CA PRO A 71 -14.53 -20.52 17.81
C PRO A 71 -13.15 -20.57 17.13
N TYR A 72 -12.52 -19.41 16.97
CA TYR A 72 -11.22 -19.29 16.31
C TYR A 72 -10.10 -19.95 17.13
N PRO A 73 -9.06 -20.51 16.47
CA PRO A 73 -7.94 -21.14 17.16
C PRO A 73 -7.18 -20.16 18.07
N PRO A 74 -6.65 -20.60 19.22
CA PRO A 74 -5.89 -19.74 20.15
C PRO A 74 -4.69 -19.03 19.50
N MET A 75 -4.13 -19.59 18.44
CA MET A 75 -3.03 -18.98 17.68
C MET A 75 -3.39 -17.64 17.05
N LEU A 76 -4.69 -17.34 16.84
CA LEU A 76 -5.18 -16.05 16.38
C LEU A 76 -5.34 -15.02 17.51
N ARG A 77 -5.19 -15.41 18.79
CA ARG A 77 -5.22 -14.53 19.96
C ARG A 77 -3.82 -14.32 20.50
N ARG A 78 -3.03 -13.51 19.78
CA ARG A 78 -1.64 -13.26 20.15
C ARG A 78 -1.52 -12.06 21.09
N PRO A 79 -0.72 -12.17 22.17
CA PRO A 79 -0.47 -11.05 23.07
C PRO A 79 0.38 -9.97 22.40
N PRO A 80 0.30 -8.71 22.84
CA PRO A 80 1.14 -7.64 22.34
C PRO A 80 2.62 -7.91 22.66
N TYR A 81 3.50 -7.46 21.78
CA TYR A 81 4.93 -7.52 22.05
C TYR A 81 5.32 -6.51 23.15
N PRO A 82 6.27 -6.87 24.04
CA PRO A 82 6.82 -5.92 24.98
C PRO A 82 7.54 -4.80 24.21
N ALA A 83 7.26 -3.56 24.58
CA ALA A 83 7.79 -2.37 23.92
C ALA A 83 8.39 -1.41 24.96
N ILE A 84 9.57 -0.87 24.64
CA ILE A 84 10.25 0.15 25.43
C ILE A 84 9.46 1.47 25.34
N LEU A 85 9.66 2.38 26.29
CA LEU A 85 8.93 3.64 26.37
C LEU A 85 8.97 4.46 25.06
N GLU A 86 10.12 4.55 24.41
CA GLU A 86 10.27 5.25 23.12
C GLU A 86 9.43 4.60 22.02
N THR A 87 9.49 3.27 21.92
CA THR A 87 8.68 2.52 20.97
C THR A 87 7.19 2.69 21.23
N ARG A 88 6.77 2.74 22.50
CA ARG A 88 5.36 2.97 22.87
C ARG A 88 4.87 4.35 22.42
N LYS A 89 5.69 5.39 22.60
CA LYS A 89 5.36 6.76 22.13
C LYS A 89 5.14 6.78 20.62
N GLU A 90 6.01 6.11 19.87
CA GLU A 90 5.86 6.02 18.41
C GLU A 90 4.63 5.20 18.01
N ILE A 91 4.35 4.09 18.69
CA ILE A 91 3.14 3.30 18.46
C ILE A 91 1.89 4.17 18.67
N GLU A 92 1.83 4.90 19.77
CA GLU A 92 0.70 5.77 20.11
C GLU A 92 0.52 6.90 19.09
N LYS A 93 1.61 7.53 18.66
CA LYS A 93 1.61 8.52 17.59
C LYS A 93 0.99 7.96 16.30
N HIS A 94 1.48 6.82 15.82
CA HIS A 94 0.94 6.18 14.60
C HIS A 94 -0.52 5.74 14.76
N ILE A 95 -0.92 5.27 15.94
CA ILE A 95 -2.32 4.89 16.22
C ILE A 95 -3.24 6.13 16.14
N ASN A 96 -2.83 7.26 16.73
CA ASN A 96 -3.61 8.49 16.69
C ASN A 96 -3.74 9.01 15.25
N GLU A 97 -2.66 9.00 14.46
CA GLU A 97 -2.72 9.36 13.04
C GLU A 97 -3.70 8.48 12.25
N LEU A 98 -3.75 7.17 12.53
CA LEU A 98 -4.69 6.25 11.88
C LEU A 98 -6.14 6.44 12.35
N LEU A 99 -6.35 6.87 13.59
CA LEU A 99 -7.68 7.22 14.12
C LEU A 99 -8.19 8.53 13.48
N ASP A 100 -7.32 9.54 13.37
CA ASP A 100 -7.65 10.82 12.74
C ASP A 100 -7.98 10.67 11.25
N MET A 101 -7.34 9.71 10.58
CA MET A 101 -7.63 9.33 9.18
C MET A 101 -8.85 8.41 9.03
N ASP A 102 -9.54 8.04 10.11
CA ASP A 102 -10.67 7.10 10.12
C ASP A 102 -10.34 5.71 9.49
N ILE A 103 -9.07 5.31 9.51
CA ILE A 103 -8.61 4.00 8.99
C ILE A 103 -8.88 2.90 10.02
N ILE A 104 -8.70 3.22 11.30
CA ILE A 104 -8.97 2.29 12.41
C ILE A 104 -10.01 2.91 13.34
N ARG A 105 -10.68 2.05 14.11
CA ARG A 105 -11.62 2.47 15.16
C ARG A 105 -11.29 1.81 16.49
N LYS A 106 -11.68 2.45 17.58
CA LYS A 106 -11.70 1.80 18.89
C LYS A 106 -12.81 0.75 18.92
N ILE A 107 -12.51 -0.39 19.55
CA ILE A 107 -13.48 -1.47 19.75
C ILE A 107 -14.33 -1.10 20.97
N GLY A 108 -15.66 -1.23 20.85
CA GLY A 108 -16.59 -0.93 21.94
C GLY A 108 -16.54 -1.95 23.06
N GLN A 109 -16.99 -1.56 24.26
CA GLN A 109 -17.02 -2.44 25.44
C GLN A 109 -17.86 -3.71 25.23
N ASN A 110 -18.86 -3.64 24.34
CA ASN A 110 -19.77 -4.75 24.06
C ASN A 110 -19.30 -5.66 22.89
N GLU A 111 -18.15 -5.37 22.28
CA GLU A 111 -17.62 -6.15 21.16
C GLU A 111 -16.58 -7.17 21.65
N ILE A 112 -16.78 -8.44 21.29
CA ILE A 112 -15.85 -9.51 21.63
C ILE A 112 -14.73 -9.57 20.58
N VAL A 113 -13.49 -9.38 21.03
CA VAL A 113 -12.30 -9.50 20.18
C VAL A 113 -11.81 -10.94 20.17
N GLU A 114 -12.06 -11.66 19.08
CA GLU A 114 -11.64 -13.06 18.95
C GLU A 114 -10.29 -13.24 18.25
N ILE A 115 -9.82 -12.22 17.52
CA ILE A 115 -8.57 -12.22 16.77
C ILE A 115 -7.74 -11.01 17.19
N THR A 116 -6.50 -11.25 17.63
CA THR A 116 -5.53 -10.21 17.99
C THR A 116 -4.18 -10.48 17.33
N THR A 117 -3.63 -9.47 16.68
CA THR A 117 -2.31 -9.51 16.05
C THR A 117 -1.41 -8.45 16.68
N PRO A 118 -0.21 -8.80 17.15
CA PRO A 118 0.67 -7.84 17.78
C PRO A 118 1.23 -6.85 16.76
N ILE A 119 1.70 -5.73 17.27
CA ILE A 119 2.24 -4.62 16.48
C ILE A 119 3.69 -4.39 16.91
N LEU A 120 4.51 -3.96 15.97
CA LEU A 120 5.90 -3.58 16.17
C LEU A 120 6.22 -2.32 15.37
N ILE A 121 7.24 -1.58 15.78
CA ILE A 121 7.78 -0.46 15.03
C ILE A 121 9.04 -0.92 14.30
N THR A 122 9.11 -0.61 13.01
CA THR A 122 10.35 -0.73 12.24
C THR A 122 10.88 0.66 11.91
N TRP A 123 12.20 0.81 11.94
CA TRP A 123 12.87 2.07 11.64
C TRP A 123 13.59 1.96 10.30
N HIS A 124 13.43 2.98 9.45
CA HIS A 124 14.12 3.09 8.17
C HIS A 124 14.34 4.56 7.84
N ASP A 125 15.57 4.94 7.50
CA ASP A 125 15.98 6.33 7.18
C ASP A 125 15.50 7.36 8.24
N GLY A 126 15.60 7.02 9.53
CA GLY A 126 15.16 7.90 10.62
C GLY A 126 13.64 8.04 10.75
N LYS A 127 12.85 7.32 9.96
CA LYS A 127 11.38 7.28 10.04
C LYS A 127 10.91 5.98 10.66
N SER A 128 9.97 6.07 11.59
CA SER A 128 9.27 4.92 12.18
C SER A 128 8.11 4.48 11.29
N ARG A 129 7.85 3.16 11.25
CA ARG A 129 6.70 2.57 10.56
C ARG A 129 6.02 1.56 11.47
N LEU A 130 4.71 1.71 11.63
CA LEU A 130 3.85 0.75 12.33
C LEU A 130 3.66 -0.52 11.47
N CYS A 131 4.10 -1.67 11.99
CA CYS A 131 3.99 -2.96 11.31
C CYS A 131 3.17 -3.94 12.16
N ARG A 132 2.12 -4.50 11.57
CA ARG A 132 1.25 -5.49 12.22
C ARG A 132 1.69 -6.89 11.82
N ASP A 133 1.84 -7.79 12.79
CA ASP A 133 2.28 -9.17 12.53
C ASP A 133 1.09 -10.06 12.15
N PHE A 134 0.84 -10.15 10.84
CA PHE A 134 -0.21 -10.98 10.26
C PHE A 134 0.20 -12.44 10.01
N ARG A 135 1.38 -12.90 10.46
CA ARG A 135 1.86 -14.27 10.12
C ARG A 135 0.87 -15.36 10.53
N ALA A 136 0.33 -15.26 11.75
CA ALA A 136 -0.67 -16.22 12.22
C ALA A 136 -1.98 -16.12 11.43
N LEU A 137 -2.45 -14.90 11.13
CA LEU A 137 -3.67 -14.68 10.36
C LEU A 137 -3.54 -15.21 8.93
N ASN A 138 -2.39 -15.01 8.29
CA ASN A 138 -2.13 -15.42 6.92
C ASN A 138 -2.17 -16.94 6.74
N ASN A 139 -1.86 -17.73 7.78
CA ASN A 139 -1.96 -19.19 7.73
C ASN A 139 -3.41 -19.70 7.64
N TYR A 140 -4.37 -18.87 8.05
CA TYR A 140 -5.80 -19.19 8.02
C TYR A 140 -6.55 -18.38 6.96
N LYS A 141 -5.87 -17.52 6.22
CA LYS A 141 -6.48 -16.70 5.18
C LYS A 141 -6.53 -17.47 3.87
N LYS A 142 -7.70 -17.53 3.24
CA LYS A 142 -7.82 -18.00 1.87
C LYS A 142 -7.13 -17.03 0.92
N ALA A 143 -6.20 -17.54 0.11
CA ALA A 143 -5.51 -16.72 -0.88
C ALA A 143 -6.48 -16.25 -1.97
N ASP A 144 -6.66 -14.93 -2.09
CA ASP A 144 -7.32 -14.31 -3.24
C ASP A 144 -6.36 -14.36 -4.44
N ARG A 145 -6.80 -14.99 -5.54
CA ARG A 145 -6.00 -15.21 -6.75
C ARG A 145 -6.40 -14.24 -7.85
N TYR A 146 -6.46 -12.95 -7.52
CA TYR A 146 -6.67 -11.92 -8.53
C TYR A 146 -5.55 -11.97 -9.59
N PRO A 147 -5.87 -11.95 -10.90
CA PRO A 147 -4.88 -12.14 -11.95
C PRO A 147 -3.97 -10.91 -12.06
N ILE A 148 -2.79 -10.98 -11.43
CA ILE A 148 -1.73 -9.99 -11.63
C ILE A 148 -0.96 -10.36 -12.90
N THR A 149 -0.98 -9.49 -13.90
CA THR A 149 -0.23 -9.66 -15.14
C THR A 149 1.27 -9.73 -14.85
N ARG A 150 1.97 -10.70 -15.44
CA ARG A 150 3.43 -10.78 -15.31
C ARG A 150 4.10 -9.59 -15.99
N ILE A 151 5.21 -9.15 -15.41
CA ILE A 151 6.00 -8.00 -15.89
C ILE A 151 6.28 -8.05 -17.40
N PRO A 152 6.73 -9.18 -18.01
CA PRO A 152 7.04 -9.21 -19.44
C PRO A 152 5.82 -8.90 -20.33
N HIS A 153 4.63 -9.41 -19.99
CA HIS A 153 3.42 -9.16 -20.76
C HIS A 153 2.98 -7.69 -20.69
N SER A 154 3.17 -7.05 -19.54
CA SER A 154 2.91 -5.62 -19.40
C SER A 154 3.92 -4.79 -20.19
N LEU A 155 5.19 -5.19 -20.21
CA LEU A 155 6.24 -4.51 -20.97
C LEU A 155 6.06 -4.64 -22.49
N ASP A 156 5.61 -5.78 -23.00
CA ASP A 156 5.35 -5.95 -24.44
C ASP A 156 4.23 -5.02 -24.93
N LYS A 157 3.24 -4.75 -24.09
CA LYS A 157 2.18 -3.76 -24.38
C LYS A 157 2.74 -2.33 -24.35
N LEU A 158 3.60 -2.02 -23.38
CA LEU A 158 4.24 -0.70 -23.26
C LEU A 158 5.24 -0.42 -24.38
N ALA A 159 5.95 -1.43 -24.90
CA ALA A 159 6.95 -1.26 -25.95
C ALA A 159 6.38 -0.71 -27.27
N LYS A 160 5.07 -0.84 -27.51
CA LYS A 160 4.37 -0.30 -28.68
C LYS A 160 3.84 1.13 -28.47
N SER A 161 3.94 1.67 -27.26
CA SER A 161 3.43 3.00 -26.91
C SER A 161 4.43 4.10 -27.24
N LYS A 162 3.93 5.26 -27.70
CA LYS A 162 4.76 6.45 -28.00
C LYS A 162 4.96 7.35 -26.78
N HIS A 163 4.02 7.33 -25.84
CA HIS A 163 4.04 8.11 -24.60
C HIS A 163 3.67 7.19 -23.44
N ILE A 164 4.37 7.32 -22.32
CA ILE A 164 4.15 6.52 -21.11
C ILE A 164 3.91 7.47 -19.93
N THR A 165 2.77 7.30 -19.26
CA THR A 165 2.46 8.00 -18.01
C THR A 165 2.50 7.01 -16.86
N ILE A 166 3.21 7.34 -15.79
CA ILE A 166 3.31 6.51 -14.59
C ILE A 166 2.58 7.25 -13.47
N MET A 167 1.52 6.64 -12.95
CA MET A 167 0.76 7.14 -11.79
C MET A 167 0.92 6.15 -10.64
N ASP A 168 1.11 6.66 -9.43
CA ASP A 168 1.18 5.86 -8.21
C ASP A 168 0.02 6.25 -7.27
N SER A 169 -0.59 5.24 -6.66
CA SER A 169 -1.70 5.43 -5.73
C SER A 169 -1.18 5.47 -4.30
N MET A 170 -1.25 6.65 -3.69
CA MET A 170 -0.79 6.86 -2.32
C MET A 170 -1.65 6.06 -1.32
N LYS A 171 -1.00 5.18 -0.54
CA LYS A 171 -1.62 4.33 0.48
C LYS A 171 -2.92 3.65 0.01
N ALA A 172 -2.90 3.07 -1.20
CA ALA A 172 -4.07 2.43 -1.82
C ALA A 172 -4.82 1.47 -0.90
N SER A 173 -4.09 0.65 -0.12
CA SER A 173 -4.69 -0.32 0.82
C SER A 173 -5.48 0.31 1.97
N ALA A 174 -5.13 1.52 2.40
CA ALA A 174 -5.84 2.22 3.47
C ALA A 174 -7.16 2.85 3.01
N ARG A 175 -7.35 2.96 1.69
CA ARG A 175 -8.55 3.54 1.08
C ARG A 175 -9.66 2.52 0.83
N MET A 176 -9.35 1.23 0.90
CA MET A 176 -10.31 0.16 0.59
C MET A 176 -11.00 -0.28 1.89
N GLU A 177 -12.33 -0.39 1.85
CA GLU A 177 -13.10 -0.89 2.99
C GLU A 177 -12.97 -2.40 3.08
N LEU A 178 -12.82 -2.90 4.31
CA LEU A 178 -12.56 -4.31 4.59
C LEU A 178 -13.78 -4.90 5.30
N ASN A 179 -14.49 -5.76 4.58
CA ASN A 179 -15.65 -6.47 5.10
C ASN A 179 -15.21 -7.86 5.54
N GLN A 180 -15.46 -8.19 6.81
CA GLN A 180 -15.27 -9.55 7.31
C GLN A 180 -16.56 -10.34 7.07
N THR A 181 -16.45 -11.46 6.37
CA THR A 181 -17.56 -12.41 6.26
C THR A 181 -17.78 -13.15 7.59
N PRO A 182 -19.03 -13.46 7.98
CA PRO A 182 -19.38 -14.00 9.29
C PRO A 182 -18.75 -15.37 9.61
#